data_AF-A0A386JC29-F1
#
_entry.id   AF-A0A386JC29-F1
#
_cell.length_a   1.000
_cell.length_b   1.000
_cell.length_c   1.000
_cell.angle_alpha   90.00
_cell.angle_beta   90.00
_cell.angle_gamma   90.00
#
_symmetry.space_group_name_H-M   'P 1'
#
loop_
_entity.id
_entity.type
_entity.pdbx_description
1 polymer ?
#
loop_
_entity_poly.entity_id
_entity_poly.type
_entity_poly.pdbx_seq_one_letter_code
_entity_poly.pdbx_strand_id
1 'polypeptide(L)'
;MSQWLYQENNYTIGNALKRLRKKTGLSQEQVSSKLQIMGCNVSRAAYAQMETGTYGIRLSVLIALKYIFNAEYKDFFSDLP
;
A
#
# COMPACT_ATOMS: atom_id res chain seq x y z
N MET A 1 14.04 14.16 2.27
CA MET A 1 13.66 13.95 0.85
C MET A 1 12.73 12.75 0.79
N SER A 2 11.56 12.88 0.18
CA SER A 2 10.56 11.81 0.13
C SER A 2 10.72 11.02 -1.16
N GLN A 3 11.01 9.72 -1.06
CA GLN A 3 11.09 8.84 -2.23
C GLN A 3 9.72 8.19 -2.51
N TRP A 4 9.38 8.11 -3.79
CA TRP A 4 8.12 7.57 -4.28
C TRP A 4 8.36 6.38 -5.20
N LEU A 5 7.50 5.36 -5.06
CA LEU A 5 7.28 4.32 -6.05
C LEU A 5 6.09 4.77 -6.91
N TYR A 6 6.36 5.25 -8.12
CA TYR A 6 5.30 5.55 -9.07
C TYR A 6 4.74 4.25 -9.66
N GLN A 7 3.42 4.23 -9.90
CA GLN A 7 2.73 3.09 -10.50
C GLN A 7 2.37 3.43 -11.94
N GLU A 8 2.68 2.53 -12.87
CA GLU A 8 2.40 2.67 -14.31
C GLU A 8 1.39 1.62 -14.75
N ASN A 9 0.73 1.81 -15.90
CA ASN A 9 -0.41 0.99 -16.36
C ASN A 9 -0.22 -0.53 -16.14
N ASN A 10 0.93 -1.06 -16.53
CA ASN A 10 1.25 -2.50 -16.39
C ASN A 10 2.19 -2.82 -15.21
N TYR A 11 2.69 -1.81 -14.49
CA TYR A 11 3.62 -1.97 -13.38
C TYR A 11 3.04 -1.32 -12.12
N THR A 12 2.17 -2.08 -11.46
CA THR A 12 1.44 -1.66 -10.28
C THR A 12 1.49 -2.75 -9.21
N ILE A 13 1.54 -2.33 -7.95
CA ILE A 13 1.41 -3.23 -6.79
C ILE A 13 0.02 -3.14 -6.16
N GLY A 14 -0.92 -2.44 -6.80
CA GLY A 14 -2.28 -2.22 -6.27
C GLY A 14 -3.06 -3.51 -6.01
N ASN A 15 -2.95 -4.50 -6.90
CA ASN A 15 -3.58 -5.81 -6.72
C ASN A 15 -2.99 -6.56 -5.52
N ALA A 16 -1.66 -6.53 -5.38
CA ALA A 16 -0.97 -7.11 -4.24
C ALA A 16 -1.38 -6.44 -2.92
N LEU A 17 -1.47 -5.10 -2.88
CA LEU A 17 -1.97 -4.36 -1.72
C LEU A 17 -3.37 -4.80 -1.31
N LYS A 18 -4.29 -4.88 -2.28
CA LYS A 18 -5.67 -5.30 -2.04
C LYS A 18 -5.74 -6.73 -1.50
N ARG A 19 -4.92 -7.64 -2.05
CA ARG A 19 -4.84 -9.04 -1.60
C ARG A 19 -4.30 -9.12 -0.17
N LEU A 20 -3.19 -8.46 0.13
CA LEU A 20 -2.57 -8.44 1.46
C LEU A 20 -3.50 -7.83 2.51
N ARG A 21 -4.16 -6.71 2.19
CA ARG A 21 -5.16 -6.13 3.08
C ARG A 21 -6.28 -7.11 3.39
N LYS A 22 -6.86 -7.74 2.36
CA LYS A 22 -7.94 -8.73 2.55
C LYS A 22 -7.48 -9.91 3.41
N LYS A 23 -6.24 -10.39 3.27
CA LYS A 23 -5.67 -11.47 4.10
C LYS A 23 -5.64 -11.10 5.59
N THR A 24 -5.45 -9.82 5.92
CA THR A 24 -5.51 -9.33 7.31
C THR A 24 -6.90 -9.00 7.82
N GLY A 25 -7.94 -9.11 6.98
CA GLY A 25 -9.32 -8.76 7.35
C GLY A 25 -9.57 -7.26 7.54
N LEU A 26 -8.63 -6.39 7.17
CA LEU A 26 -8.74 -4.95 7.36
C LEU A 26 -9.56 -4.27 6.25
N SER A 27 -10.36 -3.28 6.63
CA SER A 27 -10.97 -2.33 5.70
C SER A 27 -9.94 -1.29 5.22
N GLN A 28 -10.23 -0.60 4.12
CA GLN A 28 -9.37 0.50 3.64
C GLN A 28 -9.26 1.62 4.69
N GLU A 29 -10.34 1.88 5.43
CA GLU A 29 -10.37 2.88 6.50
C GLU A 29 -9.42 2.48 7.63
N GLN A 30 -9.48 1.22 8.08
CA GLN A 30 -8.61 0.72 9.15
C GLN A 30 -7.13 0.77 8.77
N VAL A 31 -6.79 0.47 7.51
CA VAL A 31 -5.40 0.62 7.04
C VAL A 31 -4.98 2.09 7.05
N SER A 32 -5.84 2.99 6.58
CA SER A 32 -5.59 4.44 6.61
C SER A 32 -5.33 4.94 8.03
N SER A 33 -6.14 4.54 9.01
CA SER A 33 -5.95 4.94 10.41
C SER A 33 -4.64 4.40 10.98
N LYS A 34 -4.29 3.13 10.69
CA LYS A 34 -3.01 2.54 11.12
C LYS A 34 -1.81 3.25 10.51
N LEU A 35 -1.88 3.62 9.23
CA LEU A 35 -0.85 4.41 8.56
C LEU A 35 -0.65 5.77 9.25
N GLN A 36 -1.73 6.46 9.60
CA GLN A 36 -1.67 7.74 10.30
C GLN A 36 -1.00 7.62 11.68
N ILE A 37 -1.32 6.56 12.44
CA ILE A 37 -0.65 6.25 13.73
C ILE A 37 0.86 6.03 13.54
N MET A 38 1.26 5.44 12.41
CA MET A 38 2.67 5.24 12.05
C MET A 38 3.32 6.48 11.40
N GLY A 39 2.71 7.66 11.51
CA GLY A 39 3.23 8.92 10.96
C GLY A 39 3.07 9.08 9.45
N CYS A 40 2.37 8.14 8.79
CA CYS A 40 2.05 8.23 7.37
C CYS A 40 0.67 8.86 7.19
N ASN A 41 0.63 10.18 6.95
CA ASN A 41 -0.62 10.87 6.65
C ASN A 41 -1.16 10.46 5.27
N VAL A 42 -1.95 9.38 5.23
CA VAL A 42 -2.64 8.83 4.07
C VAL A 42 -4.13 8.82 4.41
N SER A 43 -4.97 9.29 3.50
CA SER A 43 -6.41 9.20 3.62
C SER A 43 -6.91 7.87 3.04
N ARG A 44 -8.11 7.42 3.45
CA ARG A 44 -8.76 6.23 2.89
C ARG A 44 -8.90 6.32 1.37
N ALA A 45 -9.23 7.49 0.84
CA ALA A 45 -9.35 7.71 -0.60
C ALA A 45 -8.00 7.54 -1.32
N ALA A 46 -6.93 8.12 -0.78
CA ALA A 46 -5.59 7.96 -1.35
C ALA A 46 -5.14 6.49 -1.28
N TYR A 47 -5.37 5.80 -0.16
CA TYR A 47 -5.09 4.38 -0.05
C TYR A 47 -5.90 3.54 -1.05
N ALA A 48 -7.18 3.86 -1.28
CA ALA A 48 -7.99 3.20 -2.29
C ALA A 48 -7.42 3.38 -3.71
N GLN A 49 -6.89 4.56 -4.04
CA GLN A 49 -6.23 4.81 -5.32
C GLN A 49 -4.90 4.06 -5.46
N MET A 50 -4.17 3.84 -4.36
CA MET A 50 -2.98 2.98 -4.35
C MET A 50 -3.38 1.54 -4.71
N GLU A 51 -4.48 1.01 -4.18
CA GLU A 51 -5.01 -0.33 -4.52
C GLU A 51 -5.45 -0.45 -5.99
N THR A 52 -5.85 0.65 -6.63
CA THR A 52 -6.19 0.66 -8.06
C THR A 52 -5.02 1.00 -8.98
N GLY A 53 -3.83 1.26 -8.44
CA GLY A 53 -2.65 1.63 -9.23
C GLY A 53 -2.64 3.07 -9.76
N THR A 54 -3.61 3.91 -9.37
CA THR A 54 -3.76 5.28 -9.89
C THR A 54 -3.07 6.34 -9.02
N TYR A 55 -2.37 5.91 -7.97
CA TYR A 55 -1.64 6.78 -7.06
C TYR A 55 -0.29 6.18 -6.69
N GLY A 56 0.76 7.00 -6.67
CA GLY A 56 2.09 6.55 -6.24
C GLY A 56 2.13 6.17 -4.76
N ILE A 57 3.11 5.36 -4.37
CA ILE A 57 3.28 4.90 -2.99
C ILE A 57 4.58 5.47 -2.45
N ARG A 58 4.50 6.28 -1.40
CA ARG A 58 5.70 6.75 -0.69
C ARG A 58 6.44 5.55 -0.10
N LEU A 59 7.76 5.57 -0.13
CA LEU A 59 8.57 4.49 0.44
C LEU A 59 8.26 4.26 1.93
N SER A 60 8.03 5.33 2.70
CA SER A 60 7.60 5.24 4.10
C SER A 60 6.26 4.52 4.28
N VAL A 61 5.32 4.70 3.34
CA VAL A 61 4.03 4.01 3.34
C VAL A 61 4.24 2.53 3.05
N LEU A 62 5.08 2.18 2.06
CA LEU A 62 5.39 0.77 1.77
C LEU A 62 6.01 0.06 2.99
N ILE A 63 6.95 0.72 3.68
CA ILE A 63 7.54 0.22 4.92
C ILE A 63 6.47 0.04 6.00
N ALA A 64 5.57 0.99 6.20
CA ALA A 64 4.49 0.87 7.18
C ALA A 64 3.51 -0.27 6.84
N LEU A 65 3.15 -0.42 5.56
CA LEU A 65 2.25 -1.48 5.09
C LEU A 65 2.84 -2.88 5.29
N LYS A 66 4.16 -3.05 5.16
CA LYS A 66 4.86 -4.29 5.51
C LYS A 66 4.50 -4.76 6.92
N TYR A 67 4.54 -3.84 7.90
CA TYR A 67 4.19 -4.14 9.29
C TYR A 67 2.69 -4.33 9.50
N ILE A 68 1.85 -3.49 8.89
CA ILE A 68 0.38 -3.58 9.00
C ILE A 68 -0.12 -4.93 8.46
N PHE A 69 0.44 -5.39 7.35
CA PHE A 69 0.04 -6.64 6.70
C PHE A 69 0.80 -7.87 7.16
N ASN A 70 1.81 -7.71 8.03
CA ASN A 70 2.74 -8.78 8.40
C ASN A 70 3.25 -9.54 7.16
N ALA A 71 3.75 -8.79 6.19
CA ALA A 71 4.15 -9.28 4.87
C ALA A 71 5.64 -9.05 4.62
N GLU A 72 6.22 -9.77 3.67
CA GLU A 72 7.54 -9.48 3.13
C GLU A 72 7.46 -8.55 1.92
N TYR A 73 8.56 -7.85 1.61
CA TYR A 73 8.57 -6.95 0.44
C TYR A 73 8.23 -7.68 -0.86
N LYS A 74 8.70 -8.92 -1.02
CA LYS A 74 8.39 -9.77 -2.19
C LYS A 74 6.88 -9.95 -2.41
N ASP A 75 6.07 -9.94 -1.35
CA ASP A 75 4.63 -10.15 -1.43
C ASP A 75 3.91 -8.96 -2.08
N PHE A 76 4.49 -7.75 -1.99
CA PHE A 76 3.98 -6.54 -2.65
C PHE A 76 4.28 -6.55 -4.15
N PHE A 77 5.33 -7.23 -4.58
CA PHE A 77 5.78 -7.25 -5.99
C PHE A 77 5.46 -8.57 -6.69
N SER A 78 4.71 -9.48 -6.07
CA SER A 78 4.45 -10.82 -6.60
C SER A 78 3.69 -10.87 -7.93
N ASP A 79 3.02 -9.77 -8.28
CA ASP A 79 2.19 -9.67 -9.48
C ASP A 79 2.97 -9.01 -10.64
N LEU A 80 4.24 -8.66 -10.41
CA LEU A 80 5.14 -8.10 -11.42
C LEU A 80 5.99 -9.20 -12.08
N PRO A 81 6.38 -9.01 -13.35
CA PRO A 81 7.22 -9.96 -14.09
C PRO A 81 8.66 -10.07 -13.54
#